data_AF-A0A2S2Q4L3-F1
#
_entry.id   AF-A0A2S2Q4L3-F1
#
_cell.length_a   1.000
_cell.length_b   1.000
_cell.length_c   1.000
_cell.angle_alpha   90.00
_cell.angle_beta   90.00
_cell.angle_gamma   90.00
#
_symmetry.space_group_name_H-M   'P 1'
#
loop_
_entity.id
_entity.type
_entity.pdbx_description
1 polymer ?
#
loop_
_entity_poly.entity_id
_entity_poly.type
_entity_poly.pdbx_seq_one_letter_code
_entity_poly.pdbx_strand_id
1 'polypeptide(L)'
;MLALNFFKLLKRTNSVRSKNQIITKINGKQDFSSHMVNFEAKNESVYDKIYNECIKNGLSAKTIYKNEWIFKLKINYLRSGFLLLTKWNPKQMDDLFVLLQLPLKKLAYITRRTIIESTIVPHGNRVYYFAENFEKEPEEVCYHMIHYKFLFSRNFLTLHQIYQTLIENNVNKNDIWRDTWIFMYSIEQINRRISLIKTANIGIKPWMLRCKPEVFQRTIMIQQENRVVLNTDSTAQYLAKRLKVSEKTIRYINSKYPSILRVSPTKLKEILDFLLKEGYRPAHIMSTPRVFTHSISTLQERLTELRDLGCEPNLTALCKNKTTYQELVDKLILKNSKSFNNSEML
;
A
#
# COMPACT_ATOMS: atom_id res chain seq x y z
N MET A 1 -4.43 4.43 17.43
CA MET A 1 -3.06 4.48 17.94
C MET A 1 -2.17 3.69 16.99
N LEU A 2 -1.77 4.30 15.87
CA LEU A 2 -0.49 4.97 15.65
C LEU A 2 0.73 4.03 15.79
N ALA A 3 1.12 3.45 14.66
CA ALA A 3 2.48 2.97 14.39
C ALA A 3 2.77 3.17 12.90
N LEU A 4 2.91 4.44 12.50
CA LEU A 4 3.66 4.86 11.31
C LEU A 4 4.88 5.58 11.86
N ASN A 5 6.08 5.02 11.65
CA ASN A 5 7.38 5.70 11.54
C ASN A 5 8.52 4.72 11.89
N PHE A 6 9.04 4.03 10.89
CA PHE A 6 10.41 3.47 10.93
C PHE A 6 11.00 3.45 9.53
N PHE A 7 11.01 4.59 8.85
CA PHE A 7 11.85 4.82 7.67
C PHE A 7 12.22 6.30 7.60
N LYS A 8 13.25 6.68 8.36
CA LYS A 8 14.03 7.92 8.18
C LYS A 8 15.25 7.87 9.09
N LEU A 9 16.29 7.13 8.70
CA LEU A 9 17.67 7.51 9.01
C LEU A 9 18.62 6.74 8.11
N LEU A 10 19.16 7.42 7.10
CA LEU A 10 20.48 7.22 6.47
C LEU A 10 20.48 7.91 5.10
N LYS A 11 20.58 9.24 5.13
CA LYS A 11 21.14 10.01 4.02
C LYS A 11 22.09 11.06 4.60
N ARG A 12 23.27 11.09 3.98
CA ARG A 12 24.38 12.07 4.08
C ARG A 12 25.32 11.95 5.29
N THR A 13 26.45 11.30 5.04
CA THR A 13 27.75 11.96 5.10
C THR A 13 28.59 11.56 3.89
N ASN A 14 29.34 12.53 3.37
CA ASN A 14 30.13 12.48 2.15
C ASN A 14 31.34 11.54 2.28
N SER A 15 31.63 10.79 1.21
CA SER A 15 33.01 10.44 0.85
C SER A 15 33.08 10.22 -0.65
N VAL A 16 33.37 11.31 -1.35
CA VAL A 16 33.86 11.34 -2.72
C VAL A 16 35.30 10.85 -2.69
N ARG A 17 35.55 9.56 -2.98
CA ARG A 17 36.87 9.03 -3.41
C ARG A 17 36.76 7.52 -3.67
N SER A 18 36.32 7.15 -4.88
CA SER A 18 36.59 5.82 -5.47
C SER A 18 36.17 5.66 -6.93
N LYS A 19 35.72 6.73 -7.62
CA LYS A 19 35.22 6.62 -9.01
C LYS A 19 36.28 6.64 -10.12
N ASN A 20 37.57 6.77 -9.82
CA ASN A 20 38.61 6.99 -10.84
C ASN A 20 39.55 5.81 -11.11
N GLN A 21 39.25 4.57 -10.67
CA GLN A 21 40.18 3.44 -10.87
C GLN A 21 39.64 2.27 -11.70
N ILE A 22 38.42 2.34 -12.25
CA ILE A 22 37.84 1.21 -13.01
C ILE A 22 37.60 1.55 -14.50
N ILE A 23 37.86 2.78 -14.95
CA ILE A 23 37.71 3.17 -16.37
C ILE A 23 39.07 3.61 -16.94
N THR A 24 40.00 2.69 -17.09
CA THR A 24 41.16 2.82 -18.01
C THR A 24 41.81 1.45 -18.23
N LYS A 25 41.17 0.56 -18.98
CA LYS A 25 41.83 -0.59 -19.63
C LYS A 25 41.11 -0.99 -20.93
N ILE A 26 41.00 -0.04 -21.86
CA ILE A 26 40.88 -0.34 -23.29
C ILE A 26 41.67 0.75 -24.02
N ASN A 27 42.64 0.32 -24.84
CA ASN A 27 43.52 1.05 -25.78
C ASN A 27 44.99 1.20 -25.36
N GLY A 28 45.86 0.50 -26.12
CA GLY A 28 47.30 0.76 -26.18
C GLY A 28 48.16 -0.50 -26.27
N LYS A 29 48.39 -1.00 -27.50
CA LYS A 29 49.45 -1.95 -27.83
C LYS A 29 50.81 -1.24 -27.84
N GLN A 30 51.84 -1.82 -27.22
CA GLN A 30 53.21 -1.86 -27.74
C GLN A 30 54.05 -2.89 -26.95
N ASP A 31 54.57 -3.89 -27.66
CA ASP A 31 55.63 -4.82 -27.24
C ASP A 31 57.02 -4.09 -27.26
N PHE A 32 58.16 -4.52 -26.71
CA PHE A 32 58.69 -5.85 -26.38
C PHE A 32 59.87 -5.71 -25.37
N SER A 33 60.01 -6.73 -24.51
CA SER A 33 61.27 -7.31 -23.97
C SER A 33 61.91 -6.88 -22.63
N SER A 34 62.09 -7.93 -21.81
CA SER A 34 63.12 -8.22 -20.80
C SER A 34 63.15 -7.46 -19.48
N HIS A 35 62.37 -7.96 -18.52
CA HIS A 35 62.93 -8.54 -17.28
C HIS A 35 61.86 -9.41 -16.60
N MET A 36 61.91 -10.72 -16.82
CA MET A 36 61.36 -11.69 -15.88
C MET A 36 62.32 -11.79 -14.70
N VAL A 37 61.82 -11.61 -13.47
CA VAL A 37 61.92 -12.56 -12.36
C VAL A 37 61.02 -12.04 -11.22
N ASN A 38 59.98 -12.82 -10.94
CA ASN A 38 59.28 -13.07 -9.66
C ASN A 38 59.00 -11.88 -8.72
N PHE A 39 57.71 -11.54 -8.57
CA PHE A 39 57.00 -11.42 -7.27
C PHE A 39 55.49 -11.15 -7.51
N GLU A 40 54.76 -12.06 -8.15
CA GLU A 40 53.29 -11.98 -8.16
C GLU A 40 52.69 -12.78 -6.99
N ALA A 41 52.68 -12.16 -5.82
CA ALA A 41 51.65 -12.44 -4.82
C ALA A 41 50.60 -11.33 -4.91
N LYS A 42 49.65 -11.45 -5.84
CA LYS A 42 48.47 -10.57 -5.87
C LYS A 42 47.71 -10.79 -4.57
N ASN A 43 47.83 -9.84 -3.65
CA ASN A 43 46.93 -9.73 -2.49
C ASN A 43 45.51 -9.49 -3.01
N GLU A 44 44.79 -10.58 -3.28
CA GLU A 44 43.40 -10.56 -3.72
C GLU A 44 42.56 -9.80 -2.69
N SER A 45 41.87 -8.75 -3.14
CA SER A 45 41.10 -7.91 -2.24
C SER A 45 39.97 -8.72 -1.62
N VAL A 46 39.50 -8.31 -0.44
CA VAL A 46 38.34 -8.97 0.21
C VAL A 46 37.11 -8.95 -0.70
N TYR A 47 36.96 -7.90 -1.52
CA TYR A 47 35.90 -7.78 -2.51
C TYR A 47 36.02 -8.83 -3.63
N ASP A 48 37.22 -9.06 -4.15
CA ASP A 48 37.48 -10.07 -5.17
C ASP A 48 37.18 -11.47 -4.64
N LYS A 49 37.59 -11.76 -3.39
CA LYS A 49 37.27 -13.04 -2.72
C LYS A 49 35.76 -13.27 -2.59
N ILE A 50 35.01 -12.23 -2.21
CA ILE A 50 33.55 -12.32 -2.10
C ILE A 50 32.91 -12.51 -3.48
N TYR A 51 33.35 -11.73 -4.48
CA TYR A 51 32.86 -11.84 -5.85
C TYR A 51 33.10 -13.23 -6.43
N ASN A 52 34.33 -13.74 -6.33
CA ASN A 52 34.72 -15.06 -6.79
C ASN A 52 33.94 -16.17 -6.08
N GLU A 53 33.70 -16.04 -4.77
CA GLU A 53 32.86 -16.98 -4.03
C GLU A 53 31.39 -16.95 -4.50
N CYS A 54 30.83 -15.79 -4.82
CA CYS A 54 29.48 -15.69 -5.38
C CYS A 54 29.38 -16.36 -6.76
N ILE A 55 30.30 -16.05 -7.69
CA ILE A 55 30.34 -16.66 -9.03
C ILE A 55 30.49 -18.17 -8.92
N LYS A 56 31.39 -18.65 -8.05
CA LYS A 56 31.61 -20.09 -7.79
C LYS A 56 30.34 -20.81 -7.36
N ASN A 57 29.47 -20.15 -6.59
CA ASN A 57 28.21 -20.71 -6.11
C ASN A 57 27.02 -20.42 -7.06
N GLY A 58 27.29 -19.96 -8.29
CA GLY A 58 26.30 -19.84 -9.34
C GLY A 58 25.50 -18.54 -9.36
N LEU A 59 25.97 -17.48 -8.68
CA LEU A 59 25.37 -16.15 -8.84
C LEU A 59 25.80 -15.52 -10.16
N SER A 60 24.88 -14.81 -10.83
CA SER A 60 25.25 -14.01 -11.99
C SER A 60 25.96 -12.71 -11.57
N ALA A 61 26.90 -12.24 -12.41
CA ALA A 61 27.59 -10.97 -12.19
C ALA A 61 26.60 -9.80 -12.04
N LYS A 62 25.53 -9.79 -12.86
CA LYS A 62 24.45 -8.80 -12.79
C LYS A 62 23.79 -8.77 -11.41
N THR A 63 23.48 -9.93 -10.85
CA THR A 63 22.87 -10.06 -9.52
C THR A 63 23.80 -9.58 -8.42
N ILE A 64 25.10 -9.89 -8.51
CA ILE A 64 26.11 -9.43 -7.54
C ILE A 64 26.20 -7.89 -7.54
N TYR A 65 26.37 -7.27 -8.71
CA TYR A 65 26.51 -5.81 -8.81
C TYR A 65 25.24 -5.04 -8.45
N LYS A 66 24.05 -5.61 -8.70
CA LYS A 66 22.77 -5.04 -8.24
C LYS A 66 22.64 -5.04 -6.71
N ASN A 67 23.38 -5.91 -6.01
CA ASN A 67 23.23 -6.20 -4.59
C ASN A 67 24.50 -5.90 -3.79
N GLU A 68 24.85 -4.61 -3.67
CA GLU A 68 26.07 -4.15 -2.97
C GLU A 68 26.21 -4.65 -1.51
N TRP A 69 25.10 -5.01 -0.86
CA TRP A 69 25.10 -5.54 0.50
C TRP A 69 25.87 -6.87 0.64
N ILE A 70 26.01 -7.64 -0.45
CA ILE A 70 26.76 -8.92 -0.46
C ILE A 70 28.20 -8.70 -0.01
N PHE A 71 28.83 -7.60 -0.45
CA PHE A 71 30.22 -7.28 -0.12
C PHE A 71 30.43 -6.88 1.35
N LYS A 72 29.36 -6.67 2.11
CA LYS A 72 29.42 -6.41 3.56
C LYS A 72 29.41 -7.70 4.38
N LEU A 73 29.17 -8.85 3.76
CA LEU A 73 29.16 -10.15 4.44
C LEU A 73 30.58 -10.66 4.66
N LYS A 74 30.76 -11.42 5.76
CA LYS A 74 31.99 -12.16 6.00
C LYS A 74 32.06 -13.37 5.05
N ILE A 75 33.23 -13.64 4.48
CA ILE A 75 33.43 -14.77 3.54
C ILE A 75 32.98 -16.13 4.12
N ASN A 76 33.27 -16.40 5.39
CA ASN A 76 32.84 -17.64 6.06
C ASN A 76 31.32 -17.73 6.17
N TYR A 77 30.66 -16.59 6.41
CA TYR A 77 29.20 -16.52 6.45
C TYR A 77 28.61 -16.84 5.07
N LEU A 78 29.19 -16.27 4.02
CA LEU A 78 28.77 -16.47 2.64
C LEU A 78 28.87 -17.95 2.24
N ARG A 79 30.01 -18.59 2.52
CA ARG A 79 30.25 -20.02 2.28
C ARG A 79 29.23 -20.91 2.99
N SER A 80 29.05 -20.71 4.29
CA SER A 80 28.07 -21.47 5.07
C SER A 80 26.64 -21.21 4.58
N GLY A 81 26.34 -19.97 4.19
CA GLY A 81 25.04 -19.60 3.66
C GLY A 81 24.72 -20.29 2.33
N PHE A 82 25.65 -20.28 1.38
CA PHE A 82 25.46 -21.00 0.11
C PHE A 82 25.30 -22.50 0.31
N LEU A 83 26.09 -23.12 1.18
CA LEU A 83 25.93 -24.54 1.53
C LEU A 83 24.53 -24.86 2.10
N LEU A 84 23.88 -23.90 2.77
CA LEU A 84 22.50 -24.06 3.23
C LEU A 84 21.50 -23.88 2.08
N LEU A 85 21.70 -22.88 1.22
CA LEU A 85 20.80 -22.59 0.10
C LEU A 85 20.81 -23.68 -0.98
N THR A 86 21.93 -24.33 -1.24
CA THR A 86 21.98 -25.46 -2.19
C THR A 86 21.03 -26.59 -1.78
N LYS A 87 20.80 -26.79 -0.48
CA LYS A 87 19.86 -27.80 0.04
C LYS A 87 18.38 -27.47 -0.24
N TRP A 88 18.07 -26.26 -0.69
CA TRP A 88 16.72 -25.86 -1.07
C TRP A 88 16.37 -26.27 -2.51
N ASN A 89 17.31 -26.93 -3.21
CA ASN A 89 17.20 -27.31 -4.62
C ASN A 89 16.80 -26.11 -5.51
N PRO A 90 17.59 -25.00 -5.51
CA PRO A 90 17.32 -23.85 -6.35
C PRO A 90 17.41 -24.22 -7.84
N LYS A 91 16.48 -23.69 -8.65
CA LYS A 91 16.57 -23.69 -10.13
C LYS A 91 17.78 -22.87 -10.59
N GLN A 92 17.99 -21.72 -9.95
CA GLN A 92 19.19 -20.88 -10.08
C GLN A 92 19.50 -20.22 -8.74
N MET A 93 20.77 -20.01 -8.41
CA MET A 93 21.13 -19.44 -7.11
C MET A 93 20.66 -17.98 -6.96
N ASP A 94 20.52 -17.27 -8.08
CA ASP A 94 19.92 -15.93 -8.17
C ASP A 94 18.49 -15.85 -7.61
N ASP A 95 17.77 -16.97 -7.52
CA ASP A 95 16.41 -16.99 -6.97
C ASP A 95 16.40 -16.85 -5.44
N LEU A 96 17.40 -17.41 -4.77
CA LEU A 96 17.39 -17.62 -3.31
C LEU A 96 18.46 -16.84 -2.55
N PHE A 97 19.48 -16.29 -3.24
CA PHE A 97 20.63 -15.65 -2.59
C PHE A 97 20.25 -14.53 -1.61
N VAL A 98 19.11 -13.86 -1.83
CA VAL A 98 18.57 -12.82 -0.93
C VAL A 98 18.36 -13.34 0.50
N LEU A 99 18.08 -14.64 0.67
CA LEU A 99 17.93 -15.28 1.98
C LEU A 99 19.22 -15.26 2.81
N LEU A 100 20.39 -14.99 2.20
CA LEU A 100 21.65 -14.77 2.92
C LEU A 100 21.59 -13.55 3.86
N GLN A 101 20.64 -12.63 3.66
CA GLN A 101 20.42 -11.51 4.59
C GLN A 101 19.90 -11.99 5.96
N LEU A 102 19.39 -13.22 6.08
CA LEU A 102 18.94 -13.80 7.35
C LEU A 102 20.11 -14.37 8.14
N PRO A 103 20.23 -14.11 9.46
CA PRO A 103 21.30 -14.67 10.29
C PRO A 103 21.46 -16.18 10.11
N LEU A 104 22.70 -16.68 10.02
CA LEU A 104 23.00 -18.11 9.74
C LEU A 104 22.20 -19.09 10.60
N LYS A 105 22.03 -18.81 11.90
CA LYS A 105 21.21 -19.66 12.80
C LYS A 105 19.76 -19.78 12.31
N LYS A 106 19.19 -18.66 11.86
CA LYS A 106 17.83 -18.62 11.30
C LYS A 106 17.79 -19.32 9.95
N LEU A 107 18.76 -19.05 9.06
CA LEU A 107 18.87 -19.71 7.75
C LEU A 107 18.97 -21.23 7.88
N ALA A 108 19.79 -21.73 8.82
CA ALA A 108 19.90 -23.15 9.11
C ALA A 108 18.58 -23.75 9.61
N TYR A 109 17.88 -23.05 10.52
CA TYR A 109 16.57 -23.46 11.00
C TYR A 109 15.55 -23.57 9.86
N ILE A 110 15.43 -22.54 9.01
CA ILE A 110 14.47 -22.56 7.90
C ILE A 110 14.86 -23.60 6.84
N THR A 111 16.16 -23.84 6.62
CA THR A 111 16.64 -24.87 5.70
C THR A 111 16.22 -26.28 6.12
N ARG A 112 16.40 -26.63 7.40
CA ARG A 112 15.94 -27.93 7.92
C ARG A 112 14.45 -28.13 7.68
N ARG A 113 13.66 -27.07 7.88
CA ARG A 113 12.22 -27.11 7.64
C ARG A 113 11.86 -27.28 6.18
N THR A 114 12.51 -26.53 5.29
CA THR A 114 12.30 -26.67 3.85
C THR A 114 12.57 -28.10 3.38
N ILE A 115 13.62 -28.74 3.90
CA ILE A 115 13.94 -30.14 3.59
C ILE A 115 12.84 -31.08 4.09
N ILE A 116 12.38 -30.92 5.34
CA ILE A 116 11.31 -31.76 5.90
C ILE A 116 10.02 -31.62 5.08
N GLU A 117 9.72 -30.41 4.62
CA GLU A 117 8.49 -30.09 3.90
C GLU A 117 8.60 -30.31 2.38
N SER A 118 9.77 -30.69 1.85
CA SER A 118 10.00 -30.75 0.40
C SER A 118 9.15 -31.78 -0.32
N THR A 119 8.65 -32.78 0.39
CA THR A 119 7.77 -33.82 -0.16
C THR A 119 6.31 -33.36 -0.27
N ILE A 120 5.90 -32.36 0.52
CA ILE A 120 4.52 -31.86 0.55
C ILE A 120 4.37 -30.49 -0.11
N VAL A 121 5.45 -29.72 -0.22
CA VAL A 121 5.44 -28.40 -0.86
C VAL A 121 5.71 -28.56 -2.35
N PRO A 122 4.82 -28.08 -3.24
CA PRO A 122 5.08 -28.06 -4.68
C PRO A 122 6.42 -27.38 -4.99
N HIS A 123 7.15 -27.93 -5.97
CA HIS A 123 8.51 -27.53 -6.33
C HIS A 123 9.57 -27.72 -5.23
N GLY A 124 9.24 -28.44 -4.15
CA GLY A 124 10.17 -28.78 -3.07
C GLY A 124 10.49 -27.66 -2.09
N ASN A 125 10.09 -26.42 -2.37
CA ASN A 125 10.26 -25.31 -1.43
C ASN A 125 9.18 -24.23 -1.59
N ARG A 126 8.95 -23.50 -0.49
CA ARG A 126 7.87 -22.50 -0.41
C ARG A 126 8.10 -21.29 -1.30
N VAL A 127 9.35 -20.98 -1.66
CA VAL A 127 9.65 -19.82 -2.51
C VAL A 127 9.06 -20.04 -3.90
N TYR A 128 9.30 -21.21 -4.51
CA TYR A 128 8.73 -21.52 -5.82
C TYR A 128 7.22 -21.75 -5.76
N TYR A 129 6.70 -22.35 -4.69
CA TYR A 129 5.26 -22.42 -4.48
C TYR A 129 4.60 -21.04 -4.51
N PHE A 130 5.13 -20.06 -3.77
CA PHE A 130 4.56 -18.71 -3.76
C PHE A 130 4.81 -17.96 -5.07
N ALA A 131 5.98 -18.15 -5.71
CA ALA A 131 6.32 -17.55 -6.99
C ALA A 131 5.29 -17.92 -8.07
N GLU A 132 4.97 -19.22 -8.20
CA GLU A 132 3.96 -19.71 -9.14
C GLU A 132 2.56 -19.19 -8.79
N ASN A 133 2.14 -19.35 -7.54
CA ASN A 133 0.75 -19.04 -7.15
C ASN A 133 0.42 -17.55 -7.23
N PHE A 134 1.39 -16.68 -6.93
CA PHE A 134 1.23 -15.23 -6.96
C PHE A 134 1.81 -14.56 -8.21
N GLU A 135 2.34 -15.34 -9.15
CA GLU A 135 2.95 -14.85 -10.40
C GLU A 135 4.07 -13.83 -10.11
N LYS A 136 4.96 -14.20 -9.18
CA LYS A 136 6.07 -13.37 -8.68
C LYS A 136 7.41 -14.01 -8.98
N GLU A 137 8.43 -13.16 -9.15
CA GLU A 137 9.81 -13.64 -9.23
C GLU A 137 10.26 -14.24 -7.90
N PRO A 138 11.01 -15.36 -7.89
CA PRO A 138 11.53 -15.98 -6.67
C PRO A 138 12.32 -15.02 -5.76
N GLU A 139 13.08 -14.09 -6.35
CA GLU A 139 13.80 -13.04 -5.63
C GLU A 139 12.81 -12.14 -4.84
N GLU A 140 11.71 -11.71 -5.47
CA GLU A 140 10.65 -10.90 -4.84
C GLU A 140 9.98 -11.66 -3.69
N VAL A 141 9.73 -12.96 -3.90
CA VAL A 141 9.16 -13.83 -2.87
C VAL A 141 10.10 -13.97 -1.67
N CYS A 142 11.41 -14.11 -1.89
CA CYS A 142 12.39 -14.17 -0.81
C CYS A 142 12.35 -12.90 0.05
N TYR A 143 12.36 -11.71 -0.57
CA TYR A 143 12.21 -10.44 0.16
C TYR A 143 10.90 -10.39 0.95
N HIS A 144 9.81 -10.83 0.33
CA HIS A 144 8.49 -10.85 0.97
C HIS A 144 8.44 -11.78 2.18
N MET A 145 9.02 -12.98 2.08
CA MET A 145 9.10 -13.93 3.20
C MET A 145 10.04 -13.46 4.31
N ILE A 146 11.15 -12.76 3.98
CA ILE A 146 12.01 -12.11 4.99
C ILE A 146 11.23 -11.09 5.80
N HIS A 147 10.36 -10.31 5.14
CA HIS A 147 9.47 -9.37 5.81
C HIS A 147 8.41 -10.10 6.65
N TYR A 148 7.72 -11.09 6.06
CA TYR A 148 6.70 -11.90 6.71
C TYR A 148 7.25 -13.24 7.18
N LYS A 149 8.15 -13.22 8.17
CA LYS A 149 8.93 -14.39 8.64
C LYS A 149 8.11 -15.62 8.99
N PHE A 150 6.84 -15.45 9.39
CA PHE A 150 5.96 -16.57 9.69
C PHE A 150 5.66 -17.44 8.47
N LEU A 151 5.84 -16.93 7.24
CA LEU A 151 5.70 -17.72 6.01
C LEU A 151 6.73 -18.84 5.90
N PHE A 152 7.87 -18.73 6.57
CA PHE A 152 8.84 -19.84 6.69
C PHE A 152 8.42 -20.88 7.73
N SER A 153 7.60 -20.50 8.72
CA SER A 153 7.42 -21.30 9.92
C SER A 153 6.00 -21.80 10.18
N ARG A 154 4.98 -21.20 9.59
CA ARG A 154 3.60 -21.67 9.74
C ARG A 154 3.42 -23.02 9.05
N ASN A 155 2.56 -23.90 9.54
CA ASN A 155 2.26 -25.17 8.89
C ASN A 155 1.87 -24.95 7.41
N PHE A 156 2.53 -25.68 6.50
CA PHE A 156 2.34 -25.49 5.05
C PHE A 156 0.92 -25.85 4.60
N LEU A 157 0.37 -26.97 5.08
CA LEU A 157 -0.98 -27.41 4.69
C LEU A 157 -2.03 -26.38 5.10
N THR A 158 -1.90 -25.78 6.30
CA THR A 158 -2.79 -24.69 6.72
C THR A 158 -2.64 -23.45 5.83
N LEU A 159 -1.40 -23.07 5.47
CA LEU A 159 -1.17 -21.95 4.54
C LEU A 159 -1.82 -22.21 3.17
N HIS A 160 -1.59 -23.41 2.64
CA HIS A 160 -2.12 -23.83 1.35
C HIS A 160 -3.66 -23.85 1.38
N GLN A 161 -4.27 -24.41 2.42
CA GLN A 161 -5.72 -24.44 2.58
C GLN A 161 -6.31 -23.03 2.65
N ILE A 162 -5.69 -22.10 3.39
CA ILE A 162 -6.12 -20.70 3.42
C ILE A 162 -6.03 -20.08 2.03
N TYR A 163 -4.93 -20.30 1.30
CA TYR A 163 -4.77 -19.80 -0.06
C TYR A 163 -5.89 -20.33 -0.98
N GLN A 164 -6.12 -21.66 -1.00
CA GLN A 164 -7.16 -22.28 -1.82
C GLN A 164 -8.54 -21.72 -1.50
N THR A 165 -8.91 -21.66 -0.23
CA THR A 165 -10.18 -21.06 0.20
C THR A 165 -10.34 -19.62 -0.26
N LEU A 166 -9.28 -18.80 -0.26
CA LEU A 166 -9.37 -17.43 -0.76
C LEU A 166 -9.58 -17.39 -2.28
N ILE A 167 -8.87 -18.24 -3.04
CA ILE A 167 -8.99 -18.31 -4.51
C ILE A 167 -10.37 -18.84 -4.94
N GLU A 168 -10.86 -19.92 -4.33
CA GLU A 168 -12.20 -20.48 -4.56
C GLU A 168 -13.32 -19.45 -4.31
N ASN A 169 -13.05 -18.47 -3.44
CA ASN A 169 -13.96 -17.39 -3.13
C ASN A 169 -13.68 -16.10 -3.93
N ASN A 170 -12.97 -16.21 -5.05
CA ASN A 170 -12.66 -15.13 -5.99
C ASN A 170 -11.93 -13.93 -5.33
N VAL A 171 -11.14 -14.18 -4.28
CA VAL A 171 -10.31 -13.13 -3.68
C VAL A 171 -9.10 -12.90 -4.58
N ASN A 172 -8.88 -11.64 -4.95
CA ASN A 172 -7.80 -11.28 -5.87
C ASN A 172 -6.41 -11.62 -5.30
N LYS A 173 -5.57 -12.32 -6.08
CA LYS A 173 -4.19 -12.70 -5.70
C LYS A 173 -3.34 -11.53 -5.21
N ASN A 174 -3.41 -10.37 -5.87
CA ASN A 174 -2.66 -9.17 -5.46
C ASN A 174 -3.17 -8.59 -4.14
N ASP A 175 -4.46 -8.72 -3.83
CA ASP A 175 -4.99 -8.33 -2.52
C ASP A 175 -4.49 -9.27 -1.42
N ILE A 176 -4.44 -10.57 -1.68
CA ILE A 176 -3.90 -11.58 -0.74
C ILE A 176 -2.40 -11.33 -0.51
N TRP A 177 -1.63 -11.10 -1.57
CA TRP A 177 -0.20 -10.80 -1.49
C TRP A 177 0.07 -9.56 -0.62
N ARG A 178 -0.69 -8.48 -0.84
CA ARG A 178 -0.57 -7.25 -0.04
C ARG A 178 -0.98 -7.42 1.41
N ASP A 179 -1.94 -8.29 1.69
CA ASP A 179 -2.41 -8.57 3.06
C ASP A 179 -1.99 -9.97 3.52
N THR A 180 -0.69 -10.23 3.46
CA THR A 180 -0.11 -11.55 3.81
C THR A 180 -0.44 -12.00 5.23
N TRP A 181 -0.74 -11.07 6.14
CA TRP A 181 -1.20 -11.40 7.49
C TRP A 181 -2.49 -12.24 7.53
N ILE A 182 -3.26 -12.32 6.45
CA ILE A 182 -4.42 -13.23 6.37
C ILE A 182 -4.04 -14.68 6.65
N PHE A 183 -2.84 -15.07 6.22
CA PHE A 183 -2.28 -16.37 6.46
C PHE A 183 -2.02 -16.66 7.94
N MET A 184 -2.17 -15.69 8.85
CA MET A 184 -2.05 -15.94 10.29
C MET A 184 -3.36 -16.40 10.96
N TYR A 185 -4.50 -16.31 10.28
CA TYR A 185 -5.82 -16.59 10.85
C TYR A 185 -6.25 -18.04 10.68
N SER A 186 -7.20 -18.51 11.47
CA SER A 186 -7.72 -19.88 11.35
C SER A 186 -8.64 -20.01 10.14
N ILE A 187 -8.67 -21.20 9.54
CA ILE A 187 -9.55 -21.51 8.41
C ILE A 187 -11.03 -21.35 8.79
N GLU A 188 -11.39 -21.75 10.02
CA GLU A 188 -12.74 -21.61 10.55
C GLU A 188 -13.19 -20.15 10.61
N GLN A 189 -12.34 -19.25 11.14
CA GLN A 189 -12.66 -17.82 11.18
C GLN A 189 -12.84 -17.26 9.77
N ILE A 190 -11.96 -17.62 8.84
CA ILE A 190 -12.00 -17.19 7.45
C ILE A 190 -13.31 -17.63 6.80
N ASN A 191 -13.65 -18.92 6.91
CA ASN A 191 -14.89 -19.49 6.37
C ASN A 191 -16.13 -18.82 6.95
N ARG A 192 -16.19 -18.65 8.28
CA ARG A 192 -17.29 -17.96 8.94
C ARG A 192 -17.52 -16.56 8.36
N ARG A 193 -16.45 -15.79 8.14
CA ARG A 193 -16.57 -14.44 7.58
C ARG A 193 -16.89 -14.42 6.10
N ILE A 194 -16.34 -15.35 5.32
CA ILE A 194 -16.69 -15.51 3.91
C ILE A 194 -18.19 -15.77 3.78
N SER A 195 -18.77 -16.68 4.58
CA SER A 195 -20.21 -16.95 4.56
C SER A 195 -21.04 -15.69 4.83
N LEU A 196 -20.68 -14.91 5.86
CA LEU A 196 -21.38 -13.66 6.19
C LEU A 196 -21.27 -12.61 5.07
N ILE A 197 -20.08 -12.48 4.45
CA ILE A 197 -19.87 -11.56 3.32
C ILE A 197 -20.71 -11.98 2.10
N LYS A 198 -20.79 -13.29 1.82
CA LYS A 198 -21.60 -13.84 0.72
C LYS A 198 -23.08 -13.59 0.93
N THR A 199 -23.60 -13.79 2.15
CA THR A 199 -25.01 -13.46 2.48
C THR A 199 -25.30 -11.98 2.28
N ALA A 200 -24.34 -11.09 2.58
CA ALA A 200 -24.47 -9.67 2.31
C ALA A 200 -24.25 -9.31 0.82
N ASN A 201 -23.90 -10.29 -0.03
CA ASN A 201 -23.54 -10.14 -1.44
C ASN A 201 -22.42 -9.10 -1.67
N ILE A 202 -21.46 -8.98 -0.74
CA ILE A 202 -20.37 -7.99 -0.79
C ILE A 202 -19.09 -8.62 -1.40
N GLY A 203 -18.27 -7.81 -2.07
CA GLY A 203 -16.95 -8.25 -2.54
C GLY A 203 -15.99 -8.55 -1.38
N ILE A 204 -15.37 -9.73 -1.38
CA ILE A 204 -14.47 -10.16 -0.31
C ILE A 204 -13.11 -9.46 -0.43
N LYS A 205 -12.62 -8.89 0.67
CA LYS A 205 -11.25 -8.38 0.81
C LYS A 205 -10.54 -9.06 1.98
N PRO A 206 -9.25 -9.41 1.88
CA PRO A 206 -8.52 -10.11 2.95
C PRO A 206 -8.59 -9.42 4.32
N TRP A 207 -8.49 -8.09 4.36
CA TRP A 207 -8.58 -7.34 5.61
C TRP A 207 -9.91 -7.55 6.34
N MET A 208 -11.01 -7.79 5.61
CA MET A 208 -12.33 -8.06 6.18
C MET A 208 -12.36 -9.40 6.91
N LEU A 209 -11.50 -10.34 6.55
CA LEU A 209 -11.46 -11.67 7.15
C LEU A 209 -10.67 -11.69 8.47
N ARG A 210 -9.89 -10.63 8.73
CA ARG A 210 -9.02 -10.49 9.91
C ARG A 210 -9.35 -9.34 10.85
N CYS A 211 -10.10 -8.33 10.40
CA CYS A 211 -10.37 -7.14 11.22
C CYS A 211 -11.16 -7.50 12.49
N LYS A 212 -11.30 -6.58 13.45
CA LYS A 212 -12.10 -6.85 14.66
C LYS A 212 -13.59 -7.05 14.30
N PRO A 213 -14.37 -7.83 15.10
CA PRO A 213 -15.79 -8.08 14.81
C PRO A 213 -16.62 -6.81 14.61
N GLU A 214 -16.36 -5.75 15.39
CA GLU A 214 -17.11 -4.50 15.33
C GLU A 214 -16.84 -3.76 14.00
N VAL A 215 -15.57 -3.78 13.56
CA VAL A 215 -15.16 -3.21 12.27
C VAL A 215 -15.80 -4.00 11.11
N PHE A 216 -15.86 -5.32 11.24
CA PHE A 216 -16.48 -6.19 10.25
C PHE A 216 -17.99 -5.92 10.12
N GLN A 217 -18.71 -5.93 11.24
CA GLN A 217 -20.14 -5.66 11.30
C GLN A 217 -20.46 -4.26 10.76
N ARG A 218 -19.73 -3.23 11.19
CA ARG A 218 -19.94 -1.87 10.70
C ARG A 218 -19.70 -1.76 9.19
N THR A 219 -18.72 -2.48 8.66
CA THR A 219 -18.45 -2.51 7.21
C THR A 219 -19.64 -3.10 6.45
N ILE A 220 -20.17 -4.24 6.90
CA ILE A 220 -21.34 -4.87 6.28
C ILE A 220 -22.54 -3.92 6.31
N MET A 221 -22.82 -3.33 7.48
CA MET A 221 -23.90 -2.37 7.69
C MET A 221 -23.79 -1.17 6.72
N ILE A 222 -22.63 -0.51 6.66
CA ILE A 222 -22.42 0.63 5.75
C ILE A 222 -22.64 0.24 4.29
N GLN A 223 -22.17 -0.94 3.88
CA GLN A 223 -22.36 -1.38 2.50
C GLN A 223 -23.82 -1.71 2.18
N GLN A 224 -24.55 -2.29 3.13
CA GLN A 224 -25.99 -2.52 2.98
C GLN A 224 -26.77 -1.20 2.92
N GLU A 225 -26.49 -0.24 3.81
CA GLU A 225 -27.06 1.11 3.77
C GLU A 225 -26.81 1.79 2.43
N ASN A 226 -25.56 1.73 1.95
CA ASN A 226 -25.20 2.31 0.65
C ASN A 226 -25.97 1.66 -0.50
N ARG A 227 -26.19 0.33 -0.45
CA ARG A 227 -26.99 -0.37 -1.47
C ARG A 227 -28.45 0.05 -1.46
N VAL A 228 -29.04 0.22 -0.28
CA VAL A 228 -30.43 0.72 -0.17
C VAL A 228 -30.54 2.09 -0.82
N VAL A 229 -29.56 2.97 -0.62
CA VAL A 229 -29.56 4.31 -1.22
C VAL A 229 -29.35 4.29 -2.73
N LEU A 230 -28.44 3.46 -3.22
CA LEU A 230 -28.10 3.37 -4.64
C LEU A 230 -29.10 2.52 -5.44
N ASN A 231 -29.80 1.59 -4.81
CA ASN A 231 -30.54 0.53 -5.48
C ASN A 231 -29.64 -0.21 -6.50
N THR A 232 -29.92 -0.07 -7.80
CA THR A 232 -29.12 -0.62 -8.90
C THR A 232 -28.18 0.40 -9.55
N ASP A 233 -28.24 1.66 -9.13
CA ASP A 233 -27.47 2.75 -9.73
C ASP A 233 -26.03 2.80 -9.20
N SER A 234 -25.12 3.30 -10.02
CA SER A 234 -23.85 3.83 -9.53
C SER A 234 -24.05 5.14 -8.77
N THR A 235 -23.08 5.54 -7.93
CA THR A 235 -23.11 6.85 -7.25
C THR A 235 -23.27 8.01 -8.23
N ALA A 236 -22.64 7.92 -9.42
CA ALA A 236 -22.76 8.94 -10.44
C ALA A 236 -24.19 9.02 -11.03
N GLN A 237 -24.80 7.87 -11.30
CA GLN A 237 -26.19 7.78 -11.77
C GLN A 237 -27.18 8.26 -10.71
N TYR A 238 -26.97 7.88 -9.45
CA TYR A 238 -27.76 8.34 -8.32
C TYR A 238 -27.76 9.88 -8.23
N LEU A 239 -26.57 10.50 -8.25
CA LEU A 239 -26.44 11.96 -8.24
C LEU A 239 -27.09 12.62 -9.46
N ALA A 240 -26.89 12.04 -10.65
CA ALA A 240 -27.45 12.55 -11.90
C ALA A 240 -28.99 12.60 -11.84
N LYS A 241 -29.62 11.51 -11.38
CA LYS A 241 -31.08 11.44 -11.19
C LYS A 241 -31.57 12.44 -10.14
N ARG A 242 -30.92 12.48 -8.97
CA ARG A 242 -31.30 13.36 -7.86
C ARG A 242 -31.18 14.85 -8.20
N LEU A 243 -30.18 15.23 -9.00
CA LEU A 243 -29.94 16.61 -9.40
C LEU A 243 -30.54 16.97 -10.76
N LYS A 244 -31.22 16.01 -11.43
CA LYS A 244 -31.82 16.17 -12.77
C LYS A 244 -30.80 16.67 -13.81
N VAL A 245 -29.61 16.06 -13.82
CA VAL A 245 -28.52 16.37 -14.76
C VAL A 245 -28.04 15.09 -15.45
N SER A 246 -27.29 15.24 -16.55
CA SER A 246 -26.72 14.07 -17.23
C SER A 246 -25.62 13.39 -16.40
N GLU A 247 -25.48 12.08 -16.51
CA GLU A 247 -24.39 11.32 -15.89
C GLU A 247 -23.01 11.82 -16.37
N LYS A 248 -22.91 12.23 -17.65
CA LYS A 248 -21.69 12.82 -18.22
C LYS A 248 -21.28 14.09 -17.47
N THR A 249 -22.24 14.92 -17.06
CA THR A 249 -21.99 16.12 -16.26
C THR A 249 -21.41 15.77 -14.89
N ILE A 250 -21.97 14.76 -14.21
CA ILE A 250 -21.46 14.29 -12.91
C ILE A 250 -20.05 13.73 -13.05
N ARG A 251 -19.78 12.93 -14.09
CA ARG A 251 -18.45 12.37 -14.37
C ARG A 251 -17.42 13.47 -14.65
N TYR A 252 -17.81 14.52 -15.39
CA TYR A 252 -16.97 15.69 -15.63
C TYR A 252 -16.66 16.47 -14.34
N ILE A 253 -17.64 16.65 -13.46
CA ILE A 253 -17.40 17.27 -12.16
C ILE A 253 -16.47 16.42 -11.31
N ASN A 254 -16.64 15.09 -11.32
CA ASN A 254 -15.76 14.19 -10.58
C ASN A 254 -14.32 14.18 -11.11
N SER A 255 -14.08 14.40 -12.41
CA SER A 255 -12.71 14.50 -12.92
C SER A 255 -11.99 15.76 -12.41
N LYS A 256 -12.74 16.86 -12.19
CA LYS A 256 -12.23 18.08 -11.55
C LYS A 256 -12.14 17.98 -10.02
N TYR A 257 -13.07 17.25 -9.41
CA TYR A 257 -13.20 17.11 -7.96
C TYR A 257 -13.40 15.65 -7.55
N PRO A 258 -12.33 14.82 -7.56
CA PRO A 258 -12.43 13.38 -7.34
C PRO A 258 -12.94 12.98 -5.95
N SER A 259 -12.94 13.92 -5.00
CA SER A 259 -13.42 13.69 -3.64
C SER A 259 -14.93 13.46 -3.57
N ILE A 260 -15.72 13.92 -4.55
CA ILE A 260 -17.19 13.86 -4.49
C ILE A 260 -17.69 12.43 -4.54
N LEU A 261 -17.24 11.63 -5.52
CA LEU A 261 -17.67 10.23 -5.65
C LEU A 261 -17.00 9.29 -4.63
N ARG A 262 -16.09 9.82 -3.79
CA ARG A 262 -15.52 9.07 -2.65
C ARG A 262 -16.39 9.16 -1.39
N VAL A 263 -17.32 10.12 -1.34
CA VAL A 263 -18.27 10.23 -0.24
C VAL A 263 -19.25 9.06 -0.30
N SER A 264 -19.59 8.48 0.86
CA SER A 264 -20.54 7.37 0.89
C SER A 264 -21.90 7.79 0.34
N PRO A 265 -22.59 6.91 -0.40
CA PRO A 265 -23.96 7.14 -0.86
C PRO A 265 -24.92 7.62 0.23
N THR A 266 -24.88 7.02 1.43
CA THR A 266 -25.73 7.45 2.55
C THR A 266 -25.49 8.91 2.92
N LYS A 267 -24.22 9.33 3.06
CA LYS A 267 -23.88 10.72 3.37
C LYS A 267 -24.25 11.68 2.23
N LEU A 268 -24.08 11.25 0.97
CA LEU A 268 -24.53 12.04 -0.19
C LEU A 268 -26.04 12.26 -0.17
N LYS A 269 -26.83 11.22 0.14
CA LYS A 269 -28.27 11.32 0.29
C LYS A 269 -28.65 12.32 1.37
N GLU A 270 -28.07 12.19 2.57
CA GLU A 270 -28.39 13.07 3.70
C GLU A 270 -28.05 14.53 3.39
N ILE A 271 -26.89 14.80 2.77
CA ILE A 271 -26.50 16.17 2.35
C ILE A 271 -27.48 16.69 1.28
N LEU A 272 -27.82 15.89 0.28
CA LEU A 272 -28.78 16.30 -0.76
C LEU A 272 -30.15 16.60 -0.19
N ASP A 273 -30.68 15.72 0.67
CA ASP A 273 -31.98 15.91 1.33
C ASP A 273 -31.97 17.22 2.15
N PHE A 274 -30.90 17.48 2.92
CA PHE A 274 -30.73 18.72 3.67
C PHE A 274 -30.71 19.95 2.75
N LEU A 275 -29.84 19.97 1.73
CA LEU A 275 -29.70 21.14 0.86
C LEU A 275 -30.98 21.45 0.06
N LEU A 276 -31.65 20.42 -0.45
CA LEU A 276 -32.90 20.60 -1.18
C LEU A 276 -34.02 21.09 -0.26
N LYS A 277 -34.07 20.60 0.99
CA LYS A 277 -35.02 21.07 2.01
C LYS A 277 -34.79 22.55 2.38
N GLU A 278 -33.54 22.99 2.45
CA GLU A 278 -33.17 24.39 2.67
C GLU A 278 -33.37 25.29 1.42
N GLY A 279 -33.92 24.75 0.33
CA GLY A 279 -34.28 25.52 -0.87
C GLY A 279 -33.16 25.68 -1.91
N TYR A 280 -32.00 25.03 -1.74
CA TYR A 280 -30.94 25.08 -2.73
C TYR A 280 -31.32 24.31 -3.99
N ARG A 281 -31.31 25.02 -5.14
CA ARG A 281 -31.57 24.41 -6.44
C ARG A 281 -30.39 23.52 -6.89
N PRO A 282 -30.63 22.48 -7.72
CA PRO A 282 -29.56 21.64 -8.26
C PRO A 282 -28.41 22.42 -8.92
N ALA A 283 -28.71 23.53 -9.60
CA ALA A 283 -27.70 24.41 -10.18
C ALA A 283 -26.73 24.99 -9.14
N HIS A 284 -27.21 25.36 -7.95
CA HIS A 284 -26.36 25.85 -6.85
C HIS A 284 -25.43 24.74 -6.34
N ILE A 285 -25.97 23.53 -6.17
CA ILE A 285 -25.22 22.38 -5.67
C ILE A 285 -24.11 21.99 -6.67
N MET A 286 -24.44 22.02 -7.96
CA MET A 286 -23.52 21.69 -9.05
C MET A 286 -22.44 22.76 -9.26
N SER A 287 -22.72 24.03 -8.96
CA SER A 287 -21.70 25.09 -8.99
C SER A 287 -20.77 25.04 -7.78
N THR A 288 -21.19 24.40 -6.67
CA THR A 288 -20.37 24.22 -5.46
C THR A 288 -20.22 22.75 -5.07
N PRO A 289 -19.53 21.91 -5.87
CA PRO A 289 -19.45 20.46 -5.61
C PRO A 289 -18.76 20.07 -4.30
N ARG A 290 -17.93 20.98 -3.74
CA ARG A 290 -17.25 20.77 -2.47
C ARG A 290 -18.21 20.60 -1.29
N VAL A 291 -19.46 21.01 -1.42
CA VAL A 291 -20.48 20.86 -0.37
C VAL A 291 -20.60 19.43 0.13
N PHE A 292 -20.42 18.42 -0.74
CA PHE A 292 -20.47 17.01 -0.37
C PHE A 292 -19.34 16.55 0.56
N THR A 293 -18.26 17.33 0.67
CA THR A 293 -17.11 16.99 1.52
C THR A 293 -17.29 17.41 2.97
N HIS A 294 -18.21 18.33 3.26
CA HIS A 294 -18.50 18.82 4.61
C HIS A 294 -19.42 17.85 5.38
N SER A 295 -19.48 17.97 6.71
CA SER A 295 -20.52 17.29 7.51
C SER A 295 -21.80 18.11 7.51
N ILE A 296 -22.93 17.44 7.70
CA ILE A 296 -24.22 18.12 7.82
C ILE A 296 -24.23 19.05 9.03
N SER A 297 -23.63 18.62 10.15
CA SER A 297 -23.50 19.46 11.34
C SER A 297 -22.82 20.80 11.04
N THR A 298 -21.71 20.78 10.31
CA THR A 298 -21.01 22.01 9.91
C THR A 298 -21.82 22.84 8.94
N LEU A 299 -22.54 22.21 7.99
CA LEU A 299 -23.39 22.95 7.06
C LEU A 299 -24.58 23.62 7.78
N GLN A 300 -25.19 22.93 8.74
CA GLN A 300 -26.30 23.43 9.56
C GLN A 300 -25.86 24.57 10.47
N GLU A 301 -24.79 24.37 11.24
CA GLU A 301 -24.22 25.39 12.15
C GLU A 301 -23.95 26.70 11.41
N ARG A 302 -23.26 26.61 10.27
CA ARG A 302 -22.91 27.78 9.46
C ARG A 302 -24.12 28.45 8.80
N LEU A 303 -25.11 27.66 8.41
CA LEU A 303 -26.32 28.17 7.80
C LEU A 303 -27.18 28.92 8.82
N THR A 304 -27.29 28.41 10.05
CA THR A 304 -27.95 29.12 11.16
C THR A 304 -27.20 30.40 11.52
N GLU A 305 -25.88 30.32 11.74
CA GLU A 305 -25.07 31.48 12.11
C GLU A 305 -25.16 32.62 11.08
N LEU A 306 -25.10 32.31 9.78
CA LEU A 306 -25.22 33.33 8.73
C LEU A 306 -26.62 33.94 8.67
N ARG A 307 -27.69 33.15 8.89
CA ARG A 307 -29.07 33.65 8.95
C ARG A 307 -29.28 34.56 10.15
N ASP A 308 -28.75 34.19 11.31
CA ASP A 308 -28.84 35.01 12.53
C ASP A 308 -28.14 36.35 12.37
N LEU A 309 -27.10 36.41 11.53
CA LEU A 309 -26.41 37.65 11.14
C LEU A 309 -27.13 38.44 10.02
N GLY A 310 -28.32 38.03 9.60
CA GLY A 310 -29.10 38.69 8.54
C GLY A 310 -28.52 38.51 7.14
N CYS A 311 -27.68 37.49 6.93
CA CYS A 311 -27.07 37.18 5.64
C CYS A 311 -27.75 35.98 4.99
N GLU A 312 -28.17 36.12 3.73
CA GLU A 312 -28.65 34.99 2.93
C GLU A 312 -27.49 34.01 2.61
N PRO A 313 -27.48 32.80 3.19
CA PRO A 313 -26.33 31.92 3.06
C PRO A 313 -26.27 31.30 1.66
N ASN A 314 -25.15 31.49 0.96
CA ASN A 314 -24.86 30.74 -0.28
C ASN A 314 -23.92 29.56 -0.02
N LEU A 315 -23.98 28.53 -0.86
CA LEU A 315 -23.17 27.31 -0.68
C LEU A 315 -21.67 27.57 -0.69
N THR A 316 -21.21 28.55 -1.46
CA THR A 316 -19.79 28.91 -1.51
C THR A 316 -19.30 29.43 -0.15
N ALA A 317 -20.12 30.23 0.55
CA ALA A 317 -19.84 30.71 1.90
C ALA A 317 -19.80 29.55 2.91
N LEU A 318 -20.80 28.66 2.87
CA LEU A 318 -20.86 27.49 3.75
C LEU A 318 -19.67 26.54 3.56
N CYS A 319 -19.09 26.49 2.37
CA CYS A 319 -18.00 25.59 2.02
C CYS A 319 -16.59 26.15 2.28
N LYS A 320 -16.46 27.37 2.82
CA LYS A 320 -15.17 28.00 3.15
C LYS A 320 -14.37 27.17 4.16
N ASN A 321 -13.04 27.31 4.17
CA ASN A 321 -12.23 26.72 5.24
C ASN A 321 -12.49 27.47 6.56
N LYS A 322 -12.06 26.92 7.70
CA LYS A 322 -12.35 27.50 9.03
C LYS A 322 -11.93 28.98 9.13
N THR A 323 -10.70 29.31 8.73
CA THR A 323 -10.16 30.68 8.81
C THR A 323 -10.95 31.66 7.95
N THR A 324 -11.13 31.36 6.67
CA THR A 324 -11.85 32.25 5.73
C THR A 324 -13.35 32.35 6.02
N TYR A 325 -13.92 31.34 6.68
CA TYR A 325 -15.29 31.40 7.17
C TYR A 325 -15.40 32.34 8.37
N GLN A 326 -14.46 32.25 9.33
CA GLN A 326 -14.44 33.16 10.48
C GLN A 326 -14.27 34.62 10.03
N GLU A 327 -13.36 34.89 9.09
CA GLU A 327 -13.20 36.24 8.51
C GLU A 327 -14.48 36.78 7.87
N LEU A 328 -15.33 35.91 7.31
CA LEU A 328 -16.63 36.31 6.76
C LEU A 328 -17.59 36.69 7.89
N VAL A 329 -17.66 35.87 8.94
CA VAL A 329 -18.48 36.11 10.13
C VAL A 329 -18.08 37.41 10.82
N ASP A 330 -16.79 37.63 11.07
CA ASP A 330 -16.28 38.83 11.72
C ASP A 330 -16.63 40.11 10.93
N LYS A 331 -16.55 40.03 9.59
CA LYS A 331 -16.96 41.14 8.70
C LYS A 331 -18.45 41.43 8.78
N LEU A 332 -19.30 40.40 8.93
CA LEU A 332 -20.74 40.57 9.07
C LEU A 332 -21.10 41.18 10.42
N ILE A 333 -20.46 40.74 11.51
CA ILE A 333 -20.62 41.32 12.86
C ILE A 333 -20.22 42.80 12.86
N LEU A 334 -19.08 43.15 12.25
CA LEU A 334 -18.63 44.54 12.11
C LEU A 334 -19.60 45.39 11.27
N LYS A 335 -20.25 44.82 10.27
CA LYS A 335 -21.25 45.52 9.44
C LYS A 335 -22.52 45.80 10.24
N ASN A 336 -23.02 44.81 10.98
CA ASN A 336 -24.25 44.94 11.76
C ASN A 336 -24.08 45.90 12.95
N SER A 337 -22.91 45.91 13.61
CA SER A 337 -22.61 46.90 14.66
C SER A 337 -22.56 48.34 14.13
N LYS A 338 -21.99 48.55 12.94
CA LYS A 338 -21.96 49.88 12.30
C LYS A 338 -23.34 50.35 11.83
N SER A 339 -24.23 49.47 11.39
CA SER A 339 -25.60 49.87 11.01
C SER A 339 -26.42 50.28 12.24
N PHE A 340 -26.22 49.61 13.38
CA PHE A 340 -26.93 49.91 14.63
C PHE A 340 -26.56 51.30 15.18
N ASN A 341 -25.28 51.65 15.17
CA ASN A 341 -24.81 52.96 15.66
C ASN A 341 -25.29 54.14 14.78
N ASN A 342 -25.55 53.92 13.49
CA ASN A 342 -26.07 54.96 12.60
C ASN A 342 -27.59 55.15 12.71
N SER A 343 -28.34 54.14 13.21
CA SER A 343 -29.78 54.24 13.45
C SER A 343 -30.14 54.91 14.79
N GLU A 344 -29.21 55.00 15.74
CA GLU A 344 -29.41 55.74 17.01
C GLU A 344 -29.07 57.23 16.92
N MET A 345 -28.55 57.69 15.77
CA MET A 345 -28.15 59.08 15.52
C MET A 345 -29.13 59.86 14.62
N LEU A 346 -30.26 59.26 14.25
CA LEU A 346 -31.40 59.88 13.56
C LEU A 346 -32.61 59.85 14.51
#